data_AF-A0A455U9X1-F1
#
_entry.id   AF-A0A455U9X1-F1
#
_cell.length_a   1.000
_cell.length_b   1.000
_cell.length_c   1.000
_cell.angle_alpha   90.00
_cell.angle_beta   90.00
_cell.angle_gamma   90.00
#
_symmetry.space_group_name_H-M   'P 1'
#
loop_
_entity.id
_entity.type
_entity.pdbx_description
1 polymer ?
#
loop_
_entity_poly.entity_id
_entity_poly.type
_entity_poly.pdbx_seq_one_letter_code
_entity_poly.pdbx_strand_id
1 'polypeptide(L)'
;MQQITRAGEPLDVAGTLPSAGQAAPAMTLTNTELQDVTLDTYAGKRKVFNIIPSVDTPTCAMSTRRFNELASKLADTVVLVVSADLPFAAKRFCGAEGLDNVETLSTFRHPEFRETWGVALCNNPMEGCVPVR
;
A
#
# COMPACT_ATOMS: atom_id res chain seq x y z
N MET A 1 -12.45 16.27 -0.11
CA MET A 1 -12.48 15.24 0.96
C MET A 1 -13.27 14.07 0.44
N GLN A 2 -12.70 12.87 0.53
CA GLN A 2 -13.43 11.64 0.26
C GLN A 2 -13.80 10.99 1.58
N GLN A 3 -14.95 10.32 1.63
CA GLN A 3 -15.38 9.60 2.83
C GLN A 3 -15.40 8.10 2.55
N ILE A 4 -14.84 7.32 3.45
CA ILE A 4 -14.93 5.86 3.43
C ILE A 4 -15.64 5.39 4.70
N THR A 5 -16.21 4.19 4.69
CA THR A 5 -16.91 3.64 5.85
C THR A 5 -16.10 2.50 6.45
N ARG A 6 -15.90 2.50 7.77
CA ARG A 6 -15.33 1.37 8.51
C ARG A 6 -16.25 0.98 9.64
N ALA A 7 -16.75 -0.26 9.60
CA ALA A 7 -17.66 -0.80 10.62
C ALA A 7 -18.90 0.09 10.88
N GLY A 8 -19.39 0.78 9.85
CA GLY A 8 -20.52 1.71 9.94
C GLY A 8 -20.14 3.16 10.20
N GLU A 9 -18.92 3.44 10.66
CA GLU A 9 -18.48 4.80 10.96
C GLU A 9 -17.84 5.47 9.73
N PRO A 10 -18.20 6.72 9.41
CA PRO A 10 -17.55 7.49 8.36
C PRO A 10 -16.14 7.91 8.78
N LEU A 11 -15.20 7.81 7.84
CA LEU A 11 -13.82 8.23 7.97
C LEU A 11 -13.49 9.19 6.84
N ASP A 12 -12.96 10.35 7.20
CA ASP A 12 -12.51 11.33 6.22
C ASP A 12 -11.13 10.95 5.69
N VAL A 13 -11.00 11.02 4.37
CA VAL A 13 -9.75 10.82 3.64
C VAL A 13 -9.38 12.13 2.93
N ALA A 14 -8.20 12.66 3.27
CA ALA A 14 -7.60 13.80 2.62
C ALA A 14 -6.79 13.40 1.38
N GLY A 15 -6.65 14.37 0.48
CA GLY A 15 -6.03 14.23 -0.84
C GLY A 15 -6.98 13.68 -1.91
N THR A 16 -6.43 13.41 -3.09
CA THR A 16 -7.17 12.97 -4.28
C THR A 16 -6.54 11.70 -4.83
N LEU A 17 -7.32 10.61 -4.90
CA LEU A 17 -6.86 9.39 -5.53
C LEU A 17 -6.64 9.62 -7.03
N PRO A 18 -5.52 9.16 -7.62
CA PRO A 18 -5.31 9.25 -9.06
C PRO A 18 -6.45 8.60 -9.84
N SER A 19 -6.95 9.30 -10.86
CA SER A 19 -8.01 8.78 -11.73
C SER A 19 -7.42 7.92 -12.85
N ALA A 20 -8.21 6.97 -13.36
CA ALA A 20 -7.78 6.15 -14.50
C ALA A 20 -7.37 7.04 -15.69
N GLY A 21 -6.18 6.79 -16.25
CA GLY A 21 -5.61 7.58 -17.35
C GLY A 21 -4.77 8.78 -16.92
N GLN A 22 -4.73 9.14 -15.63
CA GLN A 22 -3.74 10.09 -15.13
C GLN A 22 -2.39 9.43 -14.85
N ALA A 23 -1.32 10.21 -14.98
CA ALA A 23 0.00 9.79 -14.52
C ALA A 23 -0.02 9.59 -13.00
N ALA A 24 0.57 8.49 -12.54
CA ALA A 24 0.71 8.24 -11.11
C ALA A 24 1.60 9.33 -10.48
N PRO A 25 1.23 9.90 -9.31
CA PRO A 25 2.06 10.85 -8.62
C PRO A 25 3.40 10.23 -8.24
N ALA A 26 4.46 11.05 -8.21
CA ALA A 26 5.75 10.61 -7.69
C ALA A 26 5.58 10.05 -6.27
N MET A 27 6.32 8.99 -5.98
CA MET A 27 6.32 8.37 -4.66
C MET A 27 7.74 7.95 -4.30
N THR A 28 8.04 8.06 -3.01
CA THR A 28 9.19 7.44 -2.38
C THR A 28 8.66 6.65 -1.19
N LEU A 29 9.02 5.37 -1.10
CA LEU A 29 8.58 4.48 -0.03
C LEU A 29 9.77 3.66 0.45
N THR A 30 9.68 3.13 1.67
CA THR A 30 10.74 2.31 2.23
C THR A 30 10.45 0.82 2.03
N ASN A 31 11.39 0.06 1.47
CA ASN A 31 11.27 -1.39 1.33
C ASN A 31 11.68 -2.15 2.61
N THR A 32 11.57 -3.49 2.59
CA THR A 32 11.95 -4.37 3.73
C THR A 32 13.44 -4.35 4.08
N GLU A 33 14.30 -3.87 3.17
CA GLU A 33 15.74 -3.70 3.37
C GLU A 33 16.11 -2.30 3.87
N LEU A 34 15.11 -1.49 4.24
CA LEU A 34 15.28 -0.10 4.69
C LEU A 34 15.82 0.84 3.61
N GLN A 35 15.73 0.46 2.33
CA GLN A 35 16.08 1.29 1.20
C GLN A 35 14.87 2.07 0.71
N ASP A 36 15.11 3.26 0.18
CA ASP A 36 14.08 4.09 -0.42
C ASP A 36 13.91 3.67 -1.89
N VAL A 37 12.67 3.37 -2.27
CA VAL A 37 12.28 2.97 -3.63
C VAL A 37 11.29 3.97 -4.21
N THR A 38 11.33 4.13 -5.53
CA THR A 38 10.45 5.05 -6.25
C THR A 38 9.66 4.31 -7.32
N LEU A 39 8.76 4.99 -8.03
CA LEU A 39 8.08 4.42 -9.19
C LEU A 39 9.06 3.94 -10.29
N ASP A 40 10.22 4.59 -10.41
CA ASP A 40 11.23 4.30 -11.42
C ASP A 40 11.96 2.98 -11.15
N THR A 41 12.06 2.57 -9.88
CA THR A 41 12.56 1.24 -9.48
C THR A 41 11.78 0.11 -10.18
N TYR A 42 10.52 0.38 -10.55
CA TYR A 42 9.62 -0.58 -11.21
C TYR A 42 9.36 -0.25 -12.68
N ALA A 43 10.19 0.56 -13.32
CA ALA A 43 10.04 0.91 -14.74
C ALA A 43 9.90 -0.36 -15.63
N GLY A 44 9.05 -0.28 -16.65
CA GLY A 44 8.77 -1.40 -17.56
C GLY A 44 7.79 -2.45 -17.04
N LYS A 45 7.49 -2.51 -15.74
CA LYS A 45 6.46 -3.40 -15.17
C LYS A 45 5.13 -2.68 -14.96
N ARG A 46 4.03 -3.43 -14.98
CA ARG A 46 2.71 -3.04 -14.48
C ARG A 46 2.74 -3.07 -12.95
N LYS A 47 2.31 -1.99 -12.30
CA LYS A 47 2.32 -1.87 -10.84
C LYS A 47 0.89 -1.99 -10.34
N VAL A 48 0.64 -2.94 -9.45
CA VAL A 48 -0.63 -3.06 -8.72
C VAL A 48 -0.39 -2.59 -7.30
N PHE A 49 -1.01 -1.49 -6.92
CA PHE A 49 -0.95 -0.98 -5.55
C PHE A 49 -2.06 -1.63 -4.73
N ASN A 50 -1.70 -2.31 -3.65
CA ASN A 50 -2.61 -2.82 -2.64
C ASN A 50 -2.34 -2.02 -1.36
N ILE A 51 -3.17 -1.03 -1.07
CA ILE A 51 -2.95 -0.10 0.03
C ILE A 51 -3.75 -0.63 1.23
N ILE A 52 -3.07 -0.96 2.31
CA ILE A 52 -3.67 -1.59 3.48
C ILE A 52 -3.26 -0.88 4.78
N PRO A 53 -4.16 -0.76 5.77
CA PRO A 53 -3.83 -0.12 7.04
C PRO A 53 -2.68 -0.80 7.76
N SER A 54 -2.69 -2.14 7.79
CA SER A 54 -1.63 -2.93 8.36
C SER A 54 -1.61 -4.38 7.82
N VAL A 55 -0.42 -4.93 7.57
CA VAL A 55 -0.19 -6.33 7.21
C VAL A 55 -0.52 -7.30 8.35
N ASP A 56 -0.48 -6.84 9.61
CA ASP A 56 -0.66 -7.67 10.81
C ASP A 56 -2.14 -7.98 11.12
N THR A 57 -3.04 -7.83 10.13
CA THR A 57 -4.47 -8.16 10.27
C THR A 57 -4.88 -9.29 9.32
N PRO A 58 -5.74 -10.23 9.78
CA PRO A 58 -6.09 -11.43 9.00
C PRO A 58 -6.79 -11.09 7.67
N THR A 59 -7.56 -10.01 7.61
CA THR A 59 -8.23 -9.55 6.39
C THR A 59 -7.22 -9.05 5.35
N CYS A 60 -6.23 -8.26 5.78
CA CYS A 60 -5.19 -7.76 4.89
C CYS A 60 -4.27 -8.89 4.42
N ALA A 61 -4.01 -9.87 5.29
CA ALA A 61 -3.26 -11.06 4.93
C ALA A 61 -3.92 -11.86 3.79
N MET A 62 -5.23 -12.08 3.88
CA MET A 62 -5.98 -12.74 2.81
C MET A 62 -5.98 -11.93 1.51
N SER A 63 -6.15 -10.60 1.58
CA SER A 63 -6.07 -9.72 0.41
C SER A 63 -4.72 -9.90 -0.29
N THR A 64 -3.62 -9.78 0.46
CA THR A 64 -2.27 -9.89 -0.09
C THR A 64 -1.99 -11.25 -0.73
N ARG A 65 -2.42 -12.36 -0.09
CA ARG A 65 -2.32 -13.71 -0.69
C ARG A 65 -3.06 -13.78 -2.02
N ARG A 66 -4.30 -13.29 -2.06
CA ARG A 66 -5.13 -13.35 -3.26
C ARG A 66 -4.55 -12.49 -4.39
N PHE A 67 -4.04 -11.31 -4.07
CA PHE A 67 -3.35 -10.46 -5.04
C PHE A 67 -2.06 -11.11 -5.56
N ASN A 68 -1.29 -11.79 -4.70
CA ASN A 68 -0.10 -12.54 -5.14
C ASN A 68 -0.46 -13.65 -6.15
N GLU A 69 -1.50 -14.44 -5.87
CA GLU A 69 -1.97 -15.49 -6.79
C GLU A 69 -2.41 -14.92 -8.15
N LEU A 70 -3.11 -13.79 -8.13
CA LEU A 70 -3.62 -13.14 -9.34
C LEU A 70 -2.47 -12.49 -10.14
N ALA A 71 -1.53 -11.84 -9.46
CA ALA A 71 -0.40 -11.20 -10.09
C ALA A 71 0.61 -12.19 -10.67
N SER A 72 0.78 -13.35 -10.04
CA SER A 72 1.59 -14.45 -10.58
C SER A 72 1.08 -14.95 -11.94
N LYS A 73 -0.18 -14.66 -12.30
CA LYS A 73 -0.79 -15.00 -13.61
C LYS A 73 -0.66 -13.87 -14.64
N LEU A 74 -0.17 -12.69 -14.25
CA LEU A 74 -0.06 -11.52 -15.10
C LEU A 74 1.41 -11.28 -15.47
N ALA A 75 1.73 -11.38 -16.75
CA ALA A 75 3.09 -11.07 -17.25
C ALA A 75 3.52 -9.64 -16.86
N ASP A 76 4.80 -9.44 -16.55
CA ASP A 76 5.38 -8.12 -16.27
C ASP A 76 4.63 -7.32 -15.19
N THR A 77 4.08 -7.98 -14.17
CA THR A 77 3.32 -7.32 -13.09
C THR A 77 4.02 -7.46 -11.76
N VAL A 78 4.05 -6.38 -10.99
CA VAL A 78 4.51 -6.35 -9.60
C VAL A 78 3.37 -5.87 -8.70
N VAL A 79 3.16 -6.56 -7.57
CA VAL A 79 2.22 -6.12 -6.54
C VAL A 79 2.99 -5.39 -5.46
N LEU A 80 2.63 -4.14 -5.25
CA LEU A 80 3.20 -3.27 -4.22
C LEU A 80 2.18 -3.16 -3.08
N VAL A 81 2.46 -3.84 -1.98
CA VAL A 81 1.66 -3.76 -0.77
C VAL A 81 2.16 -2.59 0.05
N VAL A 82 1.37 -1.52 0.12
CA VAL A 82 1.75 -0.29 0.82
C VAL A 82 1.01 -0.19 2.14
N SER A 83 1.75 0.02 3.22
CA SER A 83 1.19 0.15 4.57
C SER A 83 1.95 1.19 5.40
N ALA A 84 1.38 1.57 6.53
CA ALA A 84 2.07 2.41 7.53
C ALA A 84 2.92 1.57 8.52
N ASP A 85 2.98 0.25 8.34
CA ASP A 85 3.76 -0.63 9.21
C ASP A 85 5.25 -0.42 9.03
N LEU A 86 6.02 -0.77 10.05
CA LEU A 86 7.47 -0.80 9.93
C LEU A 86 7.91 -1.91 8.96
N PRO A 87 9.00 -1.69 8.19
CA PRO A 87 9.56 -2.67 7.27
C PRO A 87 9.82 -4.06 7.89
N PHE A 88 10.13 -4.10 9.19
CA PHE A 88 10.36 -5.34 9.93
C PHE A 88 9.10 -6.21 10.08
N ALA A 89 7.94 -5.58 10.30
CA ALA A 89 6.66 -6.28 10.41
C ALA A 89 6.24 -6.83 9.03
N ALA A 90 6.42 -6.01 7.99
CA ALA A 90 6.19 -6.42 6.61
C ALA A 90 7.10 -7.60 6.19
N LYS A 91 8.38 -7.58 6.57
CA LYS A 91 9.31 -8.68 6.30
C LYS A 91 8.89 -9.98 6.98
N ARG A 92 8.44 -9.89 8.24
CA ARG A 92 7.91 -11.05 8.99
C ARG A 92 6.69 -11.64 8.28
N PHE A 93 5.79 -10.79 7.79
CA PHE A 93 4.61 -11.20 7.05
C PHE A 93 4.96 -11.89 5.72
N CYS A 94 5.75 -11.26 4.85
CA CYS A 94 6.15 -11.85 3.56
C CYS A 94 6.87 -13.19 3.73
N GLY A 95 7.79 -13.29 4.70
CA GLY A 95 8.54 -14.52 4.98
C GLY A 95 7.67 -15.66 5.53
N ALA A 96 6.65 -15.35 6.33
CA ALA A 96 5.70 -16.35 6.84
C ALA A 96 4.73 -16.84 5.76
N GLU A 97 4.47 -16.02 4.75
CA GLU A 97 3.43 -16.24 3.74
C GLU A 97 3.96 -16.78 2.40
N GLY A 98 5.28 -16.82 2.20
CA GLY A 98 5.90 -17.35 0.98
C GLY A 98 5.53 -16.55 -0.28
N LEU A 99 5.46 -15.23 -0.15
CA LEU A 99 5.01 -14.35 -1.23
C LEU A 99 6.20 -13.81 -2.02
N ASP A 100 6.55 -14.47 -3.12
CA ASP A 100 7.73 -14.12 -3.93
C ASP A 100 7.48 -12.98 -4.93
N ASN A 101 6.23 -12.77 -5.37
CA ASN A 101 5.87 -11.77 -6.38
C ASN A 101 5.25 -10.49 -5.78
N VAL A 102 5.35 -10.34 -4.45
CA VAL A 102 4.83 -9.18 -3.72
C VAL A 102 5.98 -8.42 -3.10
N GLU A 103 6.01 -7.12 -3.35
CA GLU A 103 6.91 -6.21 -2.66
C GLU A 103 6.14 -5.43 -1.60
N THR A 104 6.60 -5.48 -0.36
CA THR A 104 6.01 -4.72 0.73
C THR A 104 6.77 -3.42 0.95
N LEU A 105 6.01 -2.34 0.98
CA LEU A 105 6.47 -0.98 1.09
C LEU A 105 5.85 -0.29 2.30
N SER A 106 6.65 0.52 2.97
CA SER A 106 6.30 1.24 4.17
C SER A 106 6.29 2.74 3.93
N THR A 107 5.24 3.42 4.40
CA THR A 107 5.15 4.88 4.42
C THR A 107 5.76 5.49 5.69
N PHE A 108 6.38 4.71 6.59
CA PHE A 108 6.79 5.22 7.92
C PHE A 108 7.80 6.39 7.85
N ARG A 109 8.69 6.38 6.85
CA ARG A 109 9.64 7.46 6.57
C ARG A 109 9.09 8.53 5.62
N HIS A 110 8.02 8.19 4.91
CA HIS A 110 7.45 8.99 3.81
C HIS A 110 5.95 9.22 4.03
N PRO A 111 5.57 9.93 5.11
CA PRO A 111 4.16 10.21 5.40
C PRO A 111 3.47 11.01 4.28
N GLU A 112 4.23 11.77 3.47
CA GLU A 112 3.77 12.56 2.33
C GLU A 112 3.07 11.72 1.25
N PHE A 113 3.38 10.43 1.16
CA PHE A 113 2.67 9.51 0.25
C PHE A 113 1.17 9.56 0.49
N ARG A 114 0.75 9.64 1.75
CA ARG A 114 -0.66 9.52 2.13
C ARG A 114 -1.49 10.67 1.57
N GLU A 115 -0.98 11.88 1.62
CA GLU A 115 -1.65 13.06 1.07
C GLU A 115 -1.61 13.05 -0.46
N THR A 116 -0.43 12.76 -1.02
CA THR A 116 -0.17 12.79 -2.47
C THR A 116 -1.04 11.77 -3.22
N TRP A 117 -1.26 10.60 -2.62
CA TRP A 117 -2.07 9.52 -3.20
C TRP A 117 -3.53 9.53 -2.73
N GLY A 118 -3.96 10.50 -1.93
CA GLY A 118 -5.35 10.61 -1.49
C GLY A 118 -5.80 9.47 -0.58
N VAL A 119 -4.90 9.04 0.30
CA VAL A 119 -5.08 7.92 1.25
C VAL A 119 -4.75 8.34 2.69
N ALA A 120 -4.69 9.64 2.98
CA ALA A 120 -4.48 10.17 4.32
C ALA A 120 -5.80 10.13 5.11
N LEU A 121 -5.87 9.32 6.16
CA LEU A 121 -6.99 9.33 7.09
C LEU A 121 -6.90 10.57 7.99
N CYS A 122 -8.00 11.30 8.16
CA CYS A 122 -8.04 12.53 8.96
C CYS A 122 -9.13 12.47 10.04
N ASN A 123 -8.93 13.21 11.14
CA ASN A 123 -9.92 13.42 12.20
C ASN A 123 -10.39 12.12 12.87
N ASN A 124 -9.50 11.14 13.03
CA ASN A 124 -9.85 9.86 13.62
C ASN A 124 -8.63 9.18 14.29
N PRO A 125 -8.83 8.18 15.16
CA PRO A 125 -7.74 7.49 15.86
C PRO A 125 -6.69 6.81 14.95
N MET A 126 -6.95 6.72 13.64
CA MET A 126 -6.09 6.10 12.63
C MET A 126 -5.39 7.14 11.74
N GLU A 127 -5.24 8.40 12.18
CA GLU A 127 -4.57 9.49 11.43
C GLU A 127 -3.09 9.17 11.05
N GLY A 128 -2.53 8.11 11.62
CA GLY A 128 -1.22 7.51 11.27
C GLY A 128 -1.25 6.44 10.17
N CYS A 129 -2.42 5.89 9.83
CA CYS A 129 -2.57 4.74 8.93
C CYS A 129 -3.05 5.15 7.53
N VAL A 130 -3.16 4.17 6.64
CA VAL A 130 -3.80 4.28 5.33
C VAL A 130 -5.09 3.45 5.30
N PRO A 131 -6.11 3.82 4.50
CA PRO A 131 -7.31 3.01 4.29
C PRO A 131 -7.02 1.75 3.47
N VAL A 132 -7.98 0.83 3.43
CA VAL A 132 -7.96 -0.31 2.48
C VAL A 132 -8.39 0.21 1.10
N ARG A 133 -7.52 0.09 0.08
CA ARG A 133 -7.82 0.40 -1.33
C ARG A 133 -7.07 -0.48 -2.31
#